data_AF-A0A2D5YTH2-F1
#
_entry.id   AF-A0A2D5YTH2-F1
#
_cell.length_a   1.000
_cell.length_b   1.000
_cell.length_c   1.000
_cell.angle_alpha   90.00
_cell.angle_beta   90.00
_cell.angle_gamma   90.00
#
_symmetry.space_group_name_H-M   'P 1'
#
loop_
_entity.id
_entity.type
_entity.pdbx_description
1 polymer ?
#
loop_
_entity_poly.entity_id
_entity_poly.type
_entity_poly.pdbx_seq_one_letter_code
_entity_poly.pdbx_strand_id
1 'polypeptide(L)'
;MLDVSVLMRHLVEKHDATNVMVEGGGRTIGEMWGQGVIDELMVFVGAKVLGDGAGSSAMRLGQGAASIEKMQRARAVRLEAVERVGDDVMMRWVKAGR
;
A
#
# COMPACT_ATOMS: atom_id res chain seq x y z
N MET A 1 -3.04 -11.42 -15.18
CA MET A 1 -3.13 -10.52 -14.01
C MET A 1 -4.48 -9.84 -14.07
N LEU A 2 -5.18 -9.71 -12.94
CA LEU A 2 -6.49 -9.06 -12.90
C LEU A 2 -6.34 -7.55 -13.12
N ASP A 3 -7.17 -6.98 -13.99
CA ASP A 3 -7.30 -5.53 -14.12
C ASP A 3 -8.12 -4.99 -12.94
N VAL A 4 -7.43 -4.36 -12.00
CA VAL A 4 -8.05 -3.88 -10.76
C VAL A 4 -8.96 -2.68 -11.04
N SER A 5 -8.76 -1.93 -12.13
CA SER A 5 -9.66 -0.84 -12.51
C SER A 5 -11.05 -1.33 -12.87
N VAL A 6 -11.16 -2.52 -13.49
CA VAL A 6 -12.44 -3.19 -13.75
C VAL A 6 -13.11 -3.58 -12.44
N LEU A 7 -12.35 -4.13 -11.49
CA LEU A 7 -12.86 -4.46 -10.17
C LEU A 7 -13.39 -3.21 -9.44
N MET A 8 -12.65 -2.10 -9.44
CA MET A 8 -13.08 -0.86 -8.78
C MET A 8 -14.39 -0.33 -9.37
N ARG A 9 -14.52 -0.32 -10.71
CA ARG A 9 -15.79 0.05 -11.36
C ARG A 9 -16.93 -0.88 -10.97
N HIS A 10 -16.68 -2.19 -10.95
CA HIS A 10 -17.68 -3.17 -10.55
C HIS A 10 -18.16 -2.94 -9.11
N LEU A 11 -17.25 -2.64 -8.17
CA LEU A 11 -17.58 -2.37 -6.78
C LEU A 11 -18.50 -1.15 -6.63
N VAL A 12 -18.25 -0.08 -7.39
CA VAL A 12 -19.14 1.07 -7.42
C VAL A 12 -20.49 0.70 -8.06
N GLU A 13 -20.48 0.12 -9.26
CA GLU A 13 -21.70 -0.14 -10.05
C GLU A 13 -22.64 -1.17 -9.41
N LYS A 14 -22.11 -2.16 -8.70
CA LYS A 14 -22.89 -3.29 -8.16
C LYS A 14 -23.13 -3.20 -6.66
N HIS A 15 -22.30 -2.44 -5.94
CA HIS A 15 -22.33 -2.44 -4.49
C HIS A 15 -22.33 -1.02 -3.88
N ASP A 16 -22.31 0.04 -4.69
CA ASP A 16 -22.21 1.44 -4.24
C ASP A 16 -21.02 1.67 -3.28
N ALA A 17 -19.96 0.86 -3.46
CA ALA A 17 -18.78 0.90 -2.62
C ALA A 17 -17.84 2.01 -3.12
N THR A 18 -18.00 3.22 -2.57
CA THR A 18 -17.18 4.39 -2.92
C THR A 18 -15.82 4.43 -2.22
N ASN A 19 -15.66 3.65 -1.15
CA ASN A 19 -14.45 3.55 -0.35
C ASN A 19 -14.14 2.07 -0.09
N VAL A 20 -12.90 1.65 -0.36
CA VAL A 20 -12.48 0.25 -0.25
C VAL A 20 -11.24 0.18 0.64
N MET A 21 -11.32 -0.59 1.72
CA MET A 21 -10.17 -0.97 2.53
C MET A 21 -9.52 -2.22 1.94
N VAL A 22 -8.20 -2.21 1.79
CA VAL A 22 -7.42 -3.31 1.21
C VAL A 22 -6.47 -3.88 2.27
N GLU A 23 -6.76 -5.07 2.77
CA GLU A 23 -5.97 -5.76 3.82
C GLU A 23 -5.22 -7.01 3.32
N GLY A 24 -5.00 -7.09 2.01
CA GLY A 24 -4.32 -8.24 1.42
C GLY A 24 -2.85 -8.37 1.86
N GLY A 25 -2.23 -9.50 1.51
CA GLY A 25 -0.78 -9.66 1.70
C GLY A 25 0.04 -8.78 0.76
N GLY A 26 1.37 -8.78 0.93
CA GLY A 26 2.26 -7.90 0.18
C GLY A 26 2.16 -8.01 -1.35
N ARG A 27 1.77 -9.18 -1.89
CA ARG A 27 1.50 -9.34 -3.32
C ARG A 27 0.28 -8.55 -3.77
N THR A 28 -0.86 -8.70 -3.10
CA THR A 28 -2.11 -8.02 -3.46
C THR A 28 -1.94 -6.50 -3.36
N ILE A 29 -1.40 -6.02 -2.22
CA ILE A 29 -1.14 -4.59 -2.01
C ILE A 29 -0.16 -4.07 -3.08
N GLY A 30 0.89 -4.83 -3.37
CA GLY A 30 1.86 -4.49 -4.42
C GLY A 30 1.22 -4.40 -5.81
N GLU A 31 0.42 -5.38 -6.22
CA GLU A 31 -0.25 -5.34 -7.53
C GLU A 31 -1.21 -4.14 -7.65
N MET A 32 -1.98 -3.84 -6.62
CA MET A 32 -2.88 -2.67 -6.59
C MET A 32 -2.12 -1.35 -6.60
N TRP A 33 -1.04 -1.24 -5.82
CA TRP A 33 -0.14 -0.09 -5.87
C TRP A 33 0.44 0.07 -7.27
N GLY A 34 0.97 -0.99 -7.88
CA GLY A 34 1.52 -0.96 -9.23
C GLY A 34 0.53 -0.47 -10.28
N GLN A 35 -0.76 -0.80 -10.12
CA GLN A 35 -1.81 -0.42 -11.07
C GLN A 35 -2.40 0.99 -10.90
N GLY A 36 -2.07 1.74 -9.85
CA GLY A 36 -2.55 3.14 -9.77
C GLY A 36 -3.76 3.40 -8.89
N VAL A 37 -4.33 2.37 -8.27
CA VAL A 37 -5.67 2.46 -7.66
C VAL A 37 -5.68 2.74 -6.15
N ILE A 38 -4.50 2.91 -5.53
CA ILE A 38 -4.37 3.22 -4.10
C ILE A 38 -4.11 4.72 -3.94
N ASP A 39 -5.00 5.39 -3.22
CA ASP A 39 -4.92 6.82 -2.95
C ASP A 39 -4.40 7.14 -1.53
N GLU A 40 -4.58 6.20 -0.59
CA GLU A 40 -4.15 6.32 0.81
C GLU A 40 -3.50 5.02 1.31
N LEU A 41 -2.47 5.14 2.14
CA LEU A 41 -1.81 4.05 2.85
C LEU A 41 -1.92 4.28 4.36
N MET A 42 -2.44 3.30 5.08
CA MET A 42 -2.38 3.22 6.55
C MET A 42 -1.36 2.15 6.93
N VAL A 43 -0.21 2.57 7.47
CA VAL A 43 0.92 1.67 7.77
C VAL A 43 1.07 1.53 9.27
N PHE A 44 0.95 0.31 9.77
CA PHE A 44 1.12 -0.03 11.17
C PHE A 44 2.50 -0.65 11.42
N VAL A 45 3.24 -0.08 12.36
CA VAL A 45 4.53 -0.60 12.82
C VAL A 45 4.36 -1.06 14.26
N GLY A 46 4.46 -2.38 14.45
CA GLY A 46 4.33 -2.99 15.77
C GLY A 46 5.62 -2.90 16.58
N ALA A 47 5.50 -2.82 17.92
CA ALA A 47 6.64 -2.87 18.84
C ALA A 47 7.24 -4.30 18.96
N LYS A 48 7.66 -4.88 17.84
CA LYS A 48 8.19 -6.25 17.74
C LYS A 48 9.37 -6.29 16.76
N VAL A 49 10.38 -7.09 17.10
CA VAL A 49 11.56 -7.34 16.24
C VAL A 49 11.55 -8.80 15.82
N LEU A 50 11.41 -9.07 14.52
CA LEU A 50 11.36 -10.44 14.00
C LEU A 50 12.76 -11.02 13.69
N GLY A 51 13.75 -10.18 13.37
CA GLY A 51 15.10 -10.64 13.06
C GLY A 51 15.23 -11.52 11.81
N ASP A 52 14.19 -11.58 10.97
CA ASP A 52 14.14 -12.47 9.80
C ASP A 52 14.60 -11.75 8.52
N GLY A 53 15.76 -12.14 8.00
CA GLY A 53 16.30 -11.64 6.74
C GLY A 53 15.52 -12.08 5.50
N ALA A 54 14.68 -13.13 5.61
CA ALA A 54 13.76 -13.58 4.57
C ALA A 54 12.31 -13.12 4.82
N GLY A 55 12.12 -12.17 5.74
CA GLY A 55 10.81 -11.65 6.12
C GLY A 55 9.98 -11.19 4.92
N SER A 56 8.66 -11.38 5.01
CA SER A 56 7.74 -10.96 3.96
C SER A 56 7.61 -9.44 3.92
N SER A 57 7.81 -8.84 2.74
CA SER A 57 7.53 -7.41 2.53
C SER A 57 6.03 -7.14 2.66
N ALA A 58 5.69 -6.05 3.37
CA ALA A 58 4.32 -5.52 3.44
C ALA A 58 3.77 -5.08 2.06
N MET A 59 4.65 -4.77 1.11
CA MET A 59 4.29 -4.43 -0.27
C MET A 59 5.34 -4.98 -1.24
N ARG A 60 4.96 -5.92 -2.10
CA ARG A 60 5.85 -6.59 -3.05
C ARG A 60 5.52 -6.16 -4.48
N LEU A 61 6.39 -5.35 -5.07
CA LEU A 61 6.30 -4.90 -6.46
C LEU A 61 7.36 -5.58 -7.31
N GLY A 62 6.94 -6.59 -8.08
CA GLY A 62 7.82 -7.31 -9.00
C GLY A 62 9.00 -8.01 -8.30
N GLN A 63 10.07 -8.24 -9.07
CA GLN A 63 11.34 -8.80 -8.58
C GLN A 63 12.49 -7.79 -8.75
N GLY A 64 13.54 -7.96 -7.94
CA GLY A 64 14.80 -7.21 -8.06
C GLY A 64 15.04 -6.20 -6.93
N ALA A 65 16.32 -5.94 -6.65
CA ALA A 65 16.77 -5.07 -5.56
C ALA A 65 16.26 -3.62 -5.69
N ALA A 66 16.25 -2.90 -4.57
CA ALA A 66 16.10 -1.46 -4.56
C ALA A 66 17.24 -0.81 -5.36
N SER A 67 16.93 0.25 -6.12
CA SER A 67 17.92 1.01 -6.89
C SER A 67 17.55 2.49 -6.91
N ILE A 68 18.55 3.35 -7.17
CA ILE A 68 18.33 4.80 -7.29
C ILE A 68 17.32 5.10 -8.42
N GLU A 69 17.43 4.42 -9.56
CA GLU A 69 16.47 4.57 -10.66
C GLU A 69 15.04 4.19 -10.24
N LYS A 70 14.87 3.12 -9.45
CA LYS A 70 13.55 2.73 -8.93
C LYS A 70 12.99 3.81 -8.00
N MET A 71 13.85 4.42 -7.17
CA MET A 71 13.43 5.52 -6.29
C MET A 71 12.98 6.76 -7.08
N GLN A 72 13.65 7.11 -8.18
CA GLN A 72 13.24 8.23 -9.04
C GLN A 72 11.87 7.99 -9.71
N ARG A 73 11.54 6.74 -10.02
CA ARG A 73 10.26 6.34 -10.61
C ARG A 73 9.19 6.00 -9.56
N ALA A 74 9.54 5.98 -8.28
CA ALA A 74 8.62 5.65 -7.21
C ALA A 74 7.55 6.75 -7.10
N ARG A 75 6.32 6.33 -6.79
CA ARG A 75 5.24 7.29 -6.57
C ARG A 75 5.45 7.99 -5.24
N ALA A 76 5.41 9.32 -5.28
CA ALA A 76 5.53 10.13 -4.09
C ALA A 76 4.26 10.04 -3.24
N VAL A 77 4.47 10.03 -1.92
CA VAL A 77 3.42 10.11 -0.91
C VAL A 77 3.76 11.23 0.06
N ARG A 78 2.73 11.75 0.73
CA ARG A 78 2.84 12.76 1.78
C ARG A 78 2.31 12.19 3.09
N LEU A 79 3.08 12.36 4.15
CA LEU A 79 2.65 12.02 5.50
C LEU A 79 1.52 12.99 5.93
N GLU A 80 0.38 12.44 6.31
CA GLU A 80 -0.75 13.22 6.83
C GLU A 80 -0.85 13.13 8.34
N ALA A 81 -0.62 11.95 8.90
CA ALA A 81 -0.80 11.72 10.33
C ALA A 81 0.17 10.64 10.83
N VAL A 82 0.55 10.79 12.10
CA VAL A 82 1.25 9.76 12.89
C VAL A 82 0.53 9.67 14.23
N GLU A 83 0.07 8.48 14.57
CA GLU A 83 -0.70 8.24 15.78
C GLU A 83 -0.12 7.03 16.52
N ARG A 84 -0.05 7.13 17.85
CA ARG A 84 0.27 5.98 18.71
C ARG A 84 -1.02 5.18 18.93
N VAL A 85 -0.97 3.88 18.66
CA VAL A 85 -2.08 2.94 18.84
C VAL A 85 -1.63 1.84 19.80
N GLY A 86 -1.94 1.98 21.09
CA GLY A 86 -1.35 1.12 22.12
C GLY A 86 0.19 1.27 22.13
N ASP A 87 0.92 0.18 21.91
CA ASP A 87 2.38 0.21 21.77
C ASP A 87 2.86 0.29 20.32
N ASP A 88 1.94 0.33 19.37
CA ASP A 88 2.22 0.42 17.94
C ASP A 88 2.14 1.87 17.44
N VAL A 89 2.60 2.10 16.21
CA VAL A 89 2.47 3.39 15.52
C VAL A 89 1.72 3.18 14.20
N MET A 90 0.71 4.01 13.97
CA MET A 90 0.03 4.12 12.67
C MET A 90 0.51 5.39 11.97
N MET A 91 0.94 5.25 10.72
CA MET A 91 1.24 6.36 9.83
C MET A 91 0.25 6.37 8.67
N ARG A 92 -0.41 7.50 8.46
CA ARG A 92 -1.30 7.70 7.31
C ARG A 92 -0.61 8.53 6.25
N TRP A 93 -0.49 7.97 5.06
CA TRP A 93 0.12 8.60 3.89
C TRP A 93 -0.90 8.74 2.79
N VAL A 94 -0.92 9.87 2.10
CA VAL A 94 -1.73 10.05 0.88
C VAL A 94 -0.82 10.20 -0.31
N LYS A 95 -1.31 9.83 -1.50
CA LYS A 95 -0.61 10.12 -2.76
C LYS A 95 -0.27 11.62 -2.85
N ALA A 96 0.97 11.93 -3.23
CA ALA A 96 1.39 13.33 -3.42
C ALA A 96 0.92 13.84 -4.80
N GLY A 97 0.16 14.95 -4.81
CA GLY A 97 -0.45 15.53 -6.02
C GLY A 97 -1.87 15.00 -6.31
N ARG A 98 -2.60 15.69 -7.21
CA ARG A 98 -3.80 15.14 -7.86
C ARG A 98 -3.38 14.39 -9.11
#